data_AF-A0AAD2AJC3-F1
#
_entry.id   AF-A0AAD2AJC3-F1
#
_cell.length_a   1.000
_cell.length_b   1.000
_cell.length_c   1.000
_cell.angle_alpha   90.00
_cell.angle_beta   90.00
_cell.angle_gamma   90.00
#
_symmetry.space_group_name_H-M   'P 1'
#
loop_
_entity.id
_entity.type
_entity.pdbx_description
1 polymer ?
#
loop_
_entity_poly.entity_id
_entity_poly.type
_entity_poly.pdbx_seq_one_letter_code
_entity_poly.pdbx_strand_id
1 'polypeptide(L)'
;MRLTEAYHRTGVNLVHVPNGRKDAIDKAILVDMFLFALDHRRPATILLISRDIDFAPALHTLRHQGYTMIVVSPSWVKVSSTMRNAGNYLWNWSSVWGKDCAPGQNSNTSSN
;
A
#
# COMPACT_ATOMS: atom_id res chain seq x y z
N MET A 1 14.36 -17.12 -18.40
CA MET A 1 14.85 -16.02 -17.54
C MET A 1 13.73 -15.73 -16.54
N ARG A 2 13.92 -16.10 -15.26
CA ARG A 2 12.85 -16.06 -14.26
C ARG A 2 12.68 -14.63 -13.78
N LEU A 3 11.45 -14.10 -13.81
CA LEU A 3 11.10 -12.72 -13.41
C LEU A 3 11.65 -12.33 -12.02
N THR A 4 11.88 -13.31 -11.17
CA THR A 4 12.41 -13.19 -9.81
C THR A 4 13.85 -12.64 -9.74
N GLU A 5 14.71 -12.93 -10.72
CA GLU A 5 16.13 -12.51 -10.66
C GLU A 5 16.33 -11.03 -11.02
N ALA A 6 15.46 -10.47 -11.86
CA ALA A 6 15.57 -9.07 -12.29
C ALA A 6 15.19 -8.08 -11.16
N TYR A 7 14.29 -8.47 -10.26
CA TYR A 7 13.77 -7.60 -9.18
C TYR A 7 14.64 -7.55 -7.92
N HIS A 8 15.39 -8.62 -7.63
CA HIS A 8 16.31 -8.61 -6.48
C HIS A 8 17.37 -7.50 -6.58
N ARG A 9 17.75 -7.10 -7.80
CA ARG A 9 18.73 -6.03 -8.04
C ARG A 9 18.19 -4.62 -7.78
N THR A 10 16.87 -4.45 -7.72
CA THR A 10 16.23 -3.15 -7.43
C THR A 10 15.81 -3.01 -5.97
N GLY A 11 16.16 -3.99 -5.11
CA GLY A 11 15.76 -4.00 -3.69
C GLY A 11 14.30 -4.40 -3.47
N VAL A 12 13.66 -5.00 -4.46
CA VAL A 12 12.28 -5.48 -4.37
C VAL A 12 12.27 -6.98 -4.05
N ASN A 13 11.64 -7.32 -2.93
CA ASN A 13 11.43 -8.70 -2.53
C ASN A 13 10.08 -9.21 -3.06
N LEU A 14 10.10 -10.31 -3.82
CA LEU A 14 8.87 -10.96 -4.29
C LEU A 14 8.54 -12.15 -3.37
N VAL A 15 7.52 -12.00 -2.54
CA VAL A 15 7.06 -13.06 -1.64
C VAL A 15 6.03 -13.95 -2.35
N HIS A 16 6.34 -15.24 -2.50
CA HIS A 16 5.41 -16.22 -3.06
C HIS A 16 4.58 -16.88 -1.94
N VAL A 17 3.25 -16.75 -2.01
CA VAL A 17 2.32 -17.40 -1.09
C VAL A 17 1.66 -18.59 -1.80
N PRO A 18 1.97 -19.84 -1.42
CA PRO A 18 1.37 -21.02 -2.04
C PRO A 18 -0.16 -21.02 -1.81
N ASN A 19 -0.91 -21.42 -2.83
CA ASN A 19 -2.38 -21.41 -2.90
C ASN A 19 -3.05 -20.03 -2.95
N GLY A 20 -2.30 -18.92 -2.83
CA GLY A 20 -2.80 -17.56 -3.07
C GLY A 20 -4.06 -17.16 -2.27
N ARG A 21 -4.32 -17.83 -1.15
CA ARG A 21 -5.51 -17.56 -0.34
C ARG A 21 -5.35 -16.21 0.34
N LYS A 22 -6.41 -15.40 0.31
CA LYS A 22 -6.43 -14.05 0.88
C LYS A 22 -5.86 -14.02 2.32
N ASP A 23 -6.31 -14.94 3.16
CA ASP A 23 -5.88 -15.03 4.56
C ASP A 23 -4.39 -15.35 4.74
N ALA A 24 -3.79 -16.10 3.82
CA ALA A 24 -2.35 -16.37 3.82
C ALA A 24 -1.54 -15.16 3.32
N ILE A 25 -2.06 -14.45 2.31
CA ILE A 25 -1.45 -13.24 1.77
C ILE A 25 -1.46 -12.12 2.82
N ASP A 26 -2.60 -11.90 3.49
CA ASP A 26 -2.75 -10.87 4.52
C ASP A 26 -1.77 -11.11 5.68
N LYS A 27 -1.63 -12.36 6.12
CA LYS A 27 -0.66 -12.76 7.14
C LYS A 27 0.78 -12.53 6.68
N ALA A 28 1.12 -12.85 5.44
CA ALA A 28 2.47 -12.63 4.92
C ALA A 28 2.84 -11.14 4.93
N ILE A 29 1.91 -10.27 4.51
CA ILE A 29 2.09 -8.81 4.56
C ILE A 29 2.25 -8.33 6.00
N LEU A 30 1.40 -8.80 6.92
CA LEU A 30 1.49 -8.43 8.34
C LEU A 30 2.84 -8.84 8.95
N VAL A 31 3.28 -10.08 8.72
CA VAL A 31 4.56 -10.59 9.22
C VAL A 31 5.72 -9.75 8.68
N ASP A 32 5.71 -9.43 7.39
CA ASP A 32 6.74 -8.60 6.76
C ASP A 32 6.79 -7.18 7.37
N MET A 33 5.62 -6.54 7.56
CA MET A 33 5.53 -5.22 8.21
C MET A 33 6.09 -5.23 9.63
N PHE A 34 5.75 -6.23 10.44
CA PHE A 34 6.23 -6.33 11.82
C PHE A 34 7.71 -6.69 11.88
N LEU A 35 8.19 -7.57 11.00
CA LEU A 35 9.61 -7.91 10.93
C LEU A 35 10.44 -6.67 10.56
N PHE A 36 9.99 -5.90 9.56
CA PHE A 36 10.62 -4.62 9.23
C PHE A 36 10.66 -3.68 10.45
N ALA A 37 9.57 -3.57 11.20
CA ALA A 37 9.54 -2.72 12.38
C ALA A 37 10.50 -3.21 13.49
N LEU A 38 10.65 -4.53 13.68
CA LEU A 38 11.59 -5.08 14.66
C LEU A 38 13.05 -4.78 14.30
N ASP A 39 13.39 -4.86 13.03
CA ASP A 39 14.78 -4.67 12.56
C ASP A 39 15.17 -3.19 12.45
N HIS A 40 14.20 -2.28 12.30
CA HIS A 40 14.46 -0.85 12.09
C HIS A 40 13.99 0.00 13.26
N ARG A 41 14.94 0.69 13.91
CA ARG A 41 14.64 1.67 14.98
C ARG A 41 13.94 2.91 14.41
N ARG A 42 13.08 3.52 15.22
CA ARG A 42 12.38 4.78 14.90
C ARG A 42 13.41 5.92 14.73
N PRO A 43 13.19 6.87 13.80
CA PRO A 43 12.03 7.00 12.91
C PRO A 43 12.18 6.15 11.63
N ALA A 44 11.21 5.27 11.36
CA ALA A 44 11.12 4.51 10.11
C ALA A 44 9.71 4.63 9.51
N THR A 45 9.63 4.49 8.18
CA THR A 45 8.38 4.67 7.42
C THR A 45 8.01 3.36 6.73
N ILE A 46 6.74 2.97 6.84
CA ILE A 46 6.19 1.80 6.18
C ILE A 46 5.08 2.27 5.24
N LEU A 47 5.20 1.93 3.96
CA LEU A 47 4.25 2.23 2.90
C LEU A 47 3.41 0.98 2.59
N LEU A 48 2.12 1.02 2.90
CA LEU A 48 1.18 -0.04 2.56
C LEU A 48 0.32 0.38 1.37
N ILE A 49 0.39 -0.39 0.29
CA ILE A 49 -0.55 -0.26 -0.84
C ILE A 49 -1.64 -1.33 -0.65
N SER A 50 -2.73 -0.95 0.01
CA SER A 50 -3.88 -1.84 0.24
C SER A 50 -5.14 -1.04 0.49
N ARG A 51 -6.29 -1.68 0.30
CA ARG A 51 -7.61 -1.15 0.69
C ARG A 51 -8.29 -2.00 1.77
N ASP A 52 -7.61 -3.02 2.28
CA ASP A 52 -8.21 -3.92 3.24
C ASP A 52 -8.22 -3.34 4.64
N ILE A 53 -9.42 -3.26 5.23
CA ILE A 53 -9.62 -2.78 6.59
C ILE A 53 -9.00 -3.73 7.62
N ASP A 54 -8.76 -4.99 7.24
CA ASP A 54 -8.16 -6.02 8.10
C ASP A 54 -6.74 -5.64 8.55
N PHE A 55 -6.06 -4.71 7.85
CA PHE A 55 -4.74 -4.18 8.26
C PHE A 55 -4.82 -3.05 9.29
N ALA A 56 -5.99 -2.44 9.54
CA ALA A 56 -6.13 -1.29 10.43
C ALA A 56 -5.58 -1.53 11.86
N PRO A 57 -5.78 -2.70 12.50
CA PRO A 57 -5.19 -2.97 13.82
C PRO A 57 -3.65 -2.91 13.82
N ALA A 58 -3.01 -3.41 12.76
CA ALA A 58 -1.56 -3.40 12.63
C ALA A 58 -1.01 -2.00 12.38
N LEU A 59 -1.66 -1.24 11.48
CA LEU A 59 -1.33 0.17 11.22
C LEU A 59 -1.39 1.00 12.51
N HIS A 60 -2.46 0.83 13.30
CA HIS A 60 -2.63 1.54 14.57
C HIS A 60 -1.52 1.17 15.58
N THR A 61 -1.17 -0.11 15.67
CA THR A 61 -0.13 -0.60 16.58
C THR A 61 1.24 -0.02 16.23
N LEU A 62 1.63 -0.07 14.96
CA LEU A 62 2.89 0.46 14.48
C LEU A 62 2.97 1.98 14.58
N ARG A 63 1.87 2.68 14.29
CA ARG A 63 1.78 4.14 14.49
C ARG A 63 1.92 4.53 15.96
N HIS A 64 1.26 3.81 16.87
CA HIS A 64 1.42 4.03 18.31
C HIS A 64 2.86 3.74 18.76
N GLN A 65 3.47 2.76 18.12
CA GLN A 65 4.90 2.52 18.17
C GLN A 65 5.71 3.53 17.33
N GLY A 66 5.26 4.76 17.10
CA GLY A 66 6.08 5.85 16.51
C GLY A 66 6.66 5.59 15.13
N TYR A 67 6.17 4.58 14.39
CA TYR A 67 6.45 4.43 12.96
C TYR A 67 5.54 5.33 12.15
N THR A 68 6.03 5.79 11.01
CA THR A 68 5.20 6.55 10.06
C THR A 68 4.54 5.58 9.10
N MET A 69 3.22 5.51 9.13
CA MET A 69 2.42 4.64 8.27
C MET A 69 1.81 5.44 7.12
N ILE A 70 2.21 5.15 5.89
CA ILE A 70 1.61 5.71 4.68
C ILE A 70 0.75 4.63 4.03
N VAL A 71 -0.54 4.92 3.84
CA VAL A 71 -1.46 4.03 3.15
C VAL A 71 -1.74 4.61 1.76
N VAL A 72 -1.59 3.80 0.71
CA VAL A 72 -1.93 4.21 -0.66
C VAL A 72 -3.19 3.50 -1.10
N SER A 73 -4.18 4.27 -1.56
CA SER A 73 -5.42 3.75 -2.15
C SER A 73 -5.70 4.42 -3.50
N PRO A 74 -6.30 3.71 -4.46
CA PRO A 74 -6.77 4.33 -5.71
C PRO A 74 -7.78 5.46 -5.48
N SER A 75 -7.67 6.52 -6.30
CA SER A 75 -8.45 7.77 -6.23
C SER A 75 -9.96 7.59 -6.29
N TRP A 76 -10.41 6.61 -7.07
CA TRP A 76 -11.82 6.42 -7.42
C TRP A 76 -12.60 5.64 -6.36
N VAL A 77 -11.96 5.23 -5.26
CA VAL A 77 -12.62 4.45 -4.21
C VAL A 77 -12.54 5.13 -2.85
N LYS A 78 -13.69 5.25 -2.18
CA LYS A 78 -13.78 5.75 -0.80
C LYS A 78 -13.10 4.77 0.15
N VAL A 79 -12.08 5.23 0.86
CA VAL A 79 -11.43 4.50 1.95
C VAL A 79 -12.26 4.66 3.22
N SER A 80 -12.42 3.57 3.99
CA SER A 80 -13.16 3.59 5.26
C SER A 80 -12.55 4.57 6.27
N SER A 81 -13.38 5.16 7.13
CA SER A 81 -12.92 6.06 8.20
C SER A 81 -11.92 5.38 9.13
N THR A 82 -12.14 4.11 9.46
CA THR A 82 -11.26 3.29 10.30
C THR A 82 -9.85 3.19 9.73
N MET A 83 -9.72 2.90 8.44
CA MET A 83 -8.41 2.75 7.80
C MET A 83 -7.67 4.08 7.66
N ARG A 84 -8.41 5.15 7.36
CA ARG A 84 -7.87 6.52 7.34
C ARG A 84 -7.31 6.92 8.70
N ASN A 85 -8.01 6.57 9.78
CA ASN A 85 -7.57 6.89 11.14
C ASN A 85 -6.38 6.03 11.59
N ALA A 86 -6.25 4.81 11.05
CA ALA A 86 -5.18 3.90 11.41
C ALA A 86 -3.82 4.31 10.79
N GLY A 87 -3.81 4.89 9.58
CA GLY A 87 -2.60 5.44 8.96
C GLY A 87 -2.22 6.85 9.44
N ASN A 88 -0.99 7.28 9.19
CA ASN A 88 -0.57 8.67 9.37
C ASN A 88 -0.94 9.51 8.14
N TYR A 89 -0.74 8.95 6.95
CA TYR A 89 -1.03 9.61 5.67
C TYR A 89 -1.80 8.67 4.75
N LEU A 90 -2.79 9.22 4.04
CA LEU A 90 -3.50 8.52 2.98
C LEU A 90 -3.15 9.15 1.64
N TRP A 91 -2.41 8.41 0.82
CA TRP A 91 -2.00 8.83 -0.50
C TRP A 91 -2.90 8.23 -1.57
N ASN A 92 -3.07 9.01 -2.62
CA ASN A 92 -3.81 8.60 -3.78
C ASN A 92 -2.87 7.93 -4.77
N TRP A 93 -3.24 6.77 -5.32
CA TRP A 93 -2.46 6.10 -6.35
C TRP A 93 -2.10 7.03 -7.53
N SER A 94 -3.02 7.93 -7.94
CA SER A 94 -2.77 8.90 -9.01
C SER A 94 -1.72 9.98 -8.66
N SER A 95 -1.36 10.10 -7.39
CA SER A 95 -0.30 10.99 -6.91
C SER A 95 1.04 10.26 -6.78
N VAL A 96 1.02 8.92 -6.69
CA VAL A 96 2.22 8.08 -6.56
C VAL A 96 2.76 7.67 -7.93
N TRP A 97 1.85 7.39 -8.86
CA TRP A 97 2.18 7.09 -10.23
C TRP A 97 1.89 8.35 -11.08
N GLY A 98 2.90 8.84 -11.81
CA GLY A 98 2.82 10.09 -12.57
C GLY A 98 1.57 10.14 -13.44
N LYS A 99 0.87 11.28 -13.43
CA LYS A 99 -0.32 11.54 -14.27
C LYS A 99 0.01 11.31 -15.75
N ASP A 100 -0.18 10.12 -16.30
CA ASP A 100 -0.14 9.89 -17.77
C ASP A 100 -0.93 8.67 -18.28
N CYS A 101 -1.82 8.05 -17.47
CA CYS A 101 -2.84 7.12 -17.99
C CYS A 101 -4.19 7.39 -17.33
N ALA A 102 -4.83 8.46 -17.75
CA ALA A 102 -6.29 8.47 -17.82
C ALA A 102 -6.65 8.19 -19.29
N PRO A 103 -7.56 7.24 -19.60
CA PRO A 103 -8.24 7.24 -20.89
C PRO A 103 -8.97 8.59 -21.00
N GLY A 104 -8.71 9.33 -22.07
CA GLY A 104 -9.22 10.68 -22.27
C GLY A 104 -10.73 10.77 -22.04
N GLN A 105 -11.13 11.61 -21.09
CA GLN A 105 -12.48 12.18 -21.11
C GLN A 105 -12.46 13.34 -22.10
N ASN A 106 -12.76 12.96 -23.34
CA ASN A 106 -13.28 13.78 -24.41
C ASN A 106 -14.06 15.00 -23.91
N SER A 107 -13.49 16.16 -24.21
CA SER A 107 -14.14 17.46 -24.25
C SER A 107 -15.32 17.42 -25.21
N ASN A 108 -16.55 17.44 -24.68
CA ASN A 108 -17.71 17.89 -25.43
C ASN A 108 -18.06 19.31 -25.00
N THR A 109 -17.32 20.27 -25.56
CA THR A 109 -17.91 21.53 -26.02
C THR A 109 -18.93 21.19 -27.11
N SER A 110 -20.22 21.35 -26.82
CA SER A 110 -21.22 21.66 -27.82
C SER A 110 -22.16 22.72 -27.26
N SER A 111 -21.95 23.92 -27.77
CA SER A 111 -22.95 24.95 -28.00
C SER A 111 -24.32 24.38 -28.36
N ASN A 112 -25.35 24.72 -27.59
CA ASN A 112 -26.57 25.40 -28.05
C ASN A 112 -27.37 25.89 -26.84
#